data_AF-A0A0N0JQJ1-F1
#
_entry.id   AF-A0A0N0JQJ1-F1
#
_cell.length_a   1.000
_cell.length_b   1.000
_cell.length_c   1.000
_cell.angle_alpha   90.00
_cell.angle_beta   90.00
_cell.angle_gamma   90.00
#
_symmetry.space_group_name_H-M   'P 1'
#
loop_
_entity.id
_entity.type
_entity.pdbx_description
1 polymer ?
#
loop_
_entity_poly.entity_id
_entity_poly.type
_entity_poly.pdbx_seq_one_letter_code
_entity_poly.pdbx_strand_id
1 'polypeptide(L)' 'MIDYFALALGHGLLAIALLRLVMREGLDEDPLIGSIKSETAENRKATSMAGRNAARRARQSGGHDDGAEGAAPEGAGQG' A
#
# COMPACT_ATOMS: atom_id res chain seq x y z
N MET A 1 1.10 -8.56 -59.21
CA MET A 1 0.34 -7.36 -58.82
C MET A 1 0.00 -7.52 -57.35
N ILE A 2 0.51 -6.64 -56.50
CA ILE A 2 0.33 -6.77 -55.05
C ILE A 2 -1.09 -6.34 -54.69
N ASP A 3 -1.72 -7.08 -53.79
CA ASP A 3 -3.06 -6.77 -53.33
C ASP A 3 -2.99 -5.61 -52.32
N TYR A 4 -3.20 -4.39 -52.82
CA TYR A 4 -3.22 -3.17 -52.02
C TYR A 4 -4.31 -3.20 -50.94
N PHE A 5 -5.39 -3.97 -51.14
CA PHE A 5 -6.44 -4.12 -50.15
C PHE A 5 -5.92 -4.89 -48.93
N ALA A 6 -5.24 -6.01 -49.15
CA ALA A 6 -4.63 -6.78 -48.07
C ALA A 6 -3.57 -5.95 -47.30
N LEU A 7 -2.76 -5.16 -48.04
CA LEU A 7 -1.77 -4.27 -47.44
C LEU A 7 -2.44 -3.18 -46.57
N ALA A 8 -3.46 -2.49 -47.10
CA ALA A 8 -4.18 -1.45 -46.39
C ALA A 8 -4.93 -2.00 -45.17
N LEU A 9 -5.54 -3.18 -45.29
CA LEU A 9 -6.21 -3.86 -44.19
C LEU A 9 -5.21 -4.19 -43.07
N GLY A 10 -4.06 -4.77 -43.41
CA GLY A 10 -3.01 -5.10 -42.45
C GLY A 10 -2.48 -3.87 -41.70
N HIS A 11 -2.25 -2.77 -42.43
CA HIS A 11 -1.81 -1.51 -41.83
C HIS A 11 -2.90 -0.87 -40.96
N GLY A 12 -4.16 -0.90 -41.39
CA GLY A 12 -5.28 -0.39 -40.62
C GLY A 12 -5.47 -1.15 -39.30
N LEU A 13 -5.40 -2.48 -39.35
CA LEU A 13 -5.47 -3.31 -38.14
C LEU A 13 -4.29 -3.07 -37.21
N LEU A 14 -3.07 -2.91 -37.75
CA LEU A 14 -1.89 -2.55 -36.96
C LEU A 14 -2.04 -1.18 -36.29
N ALA A 15 -2.51 -0.17 -37.02
CA ALA A 15 -2.71 1.17 -36.47
C ALA A 15 -3.73 1.16 -35.32
N ILE A 16 -4.84 0.42 -35.47
CA ILE A 16 -5.85 0.25 -34.42
C ILE A 16 -5.27 -0.48 -33.21
N ALA A 17 -4.50 -1.55 -33.43
CA ALA A 17 -3.87 -2.30 -32.35
C ALA A 17 -2.89 -1.43 -31.55
N LEU A 18 -2.08 -0.63 -32.24
CA LEU A 18 -1.14 0.31 -31.60
C LEU A 18 -1.87 1.42 -30.86
N LEU A 19 -2.91 2.01 -31.46
CA LEU A 19 -3.74 3.02 -30.78
C LEU A 19 -4.35 2.45 -29.49
N ARG A 20 -4.90 1.23 -29.55
CA ARG A 20 -5.47 0.57 -28.38
C ARG A 20 -4.42 0.27 -27.32
N LEU A 21 -3.20 -0.10 -27.72
CA LEU A 21 -2.09 -0.36 -26.80
C LEU A 21 -1.65 0.93 -26.10
N VAL A 22 -1.45 2.03 -26.83
CA VAL A 22 -1.06 3.34 -26.27
C VAL A 22 -2.12 3.89 -25.33
N MET A 23 -3.40 3.70 -25.64
CA MET A 23 -4.51 4.13 -24.78
C MET A 23 -4.80 3.14 -23.62
N ARG A 24 -4.04 2.06 -23.51
CA ARG A 24 -4.27 1.05 -22.47
C ARG A 24 -3.87 1.59 -21.10
N GLU A 25 -4.79 1.51 -20.16
CA GLU A 25 -4.51 1.80 -18.75
C GLU A 25 -3.43 0.86 -18.21
N GLY A 26 -2.51 1.41 -17.42
CA GLY A 26 -1.41 0.65 -16.83
C GLY A 26 -0.31 0.22 -17.82
N LEU A 27 -0.26 0.79 -19.03
CA LEU A 27 0.81 0.47 -19.99
C LEU A 27 2.21 0.79 -19.42
N ASP A 28 2.32 1.89 -18.69
CA ASP A 28 3.57 2.37 -18.07
C ASP A 28 3.72 1.94 -16.60
N GLU A 29 2.81 1.11 -16.08
CA GLU A 29 2.90 0.61 -14.72
C GLU A 29 3.94 -0.51 -14.63
N ASP A 30 5.13 -0.16 -14.14
CA ASP A 30 6.14 -1.14 -13.78
C ASP A 30 5.85 -1.74 -12.39
N PRO A 31 5.58 -3.06 -12.28
CA PRO A 31 5.29 -3.71 -11.00
C PRO A 31 6.43 -3.58 -9.98
N LEU A 32 7.68 -3.47 -10.44
CA LEU A 32 8.84 -3.29 -9.56
C LEU A 32 8.89 -1.87 -8.97
N ILE A 33 8.48 -0.86 -9.74
CA ILE A 33 8.36 0.51 -9.23
C ILE A 33 7.23 0.58 -8.19
N GLY A 34 6.14 -0.17 -8.41
CA GLY A 34 5.05 -0.31 -7.45
C GLY A 34 5.53 -0.84 -6.09
N SER A 35 6.29 -1.95 -6.10
CA SER A 35 6.81 -2.54 -4.86
C SER A 35 7.77 -1.59 -4.14
N ILE A 36 8.70 -0.95 -4.85
CA ILE A 36 9.66 0.00 -4.27
C ILE A 36 8.95 1.19 -3.62
N LYS A 37 7.90 1.74 -4.26
CA LYS A 37 7.09 2.83 -3.68
C LYS A 37 6.39 2.40 -2.39
N SER A 38 5.83 1.20 -2.37
CA SER A 38 5.15 0.66 -1.18
C SER A 38 6.12 0.48 -0.01
N GLU A 39 7.27 -0.13 -0.24
CA GLU A 39 8.31 -0.37 0.75
C GLU A 39 8.87 0.95 1.28
N THR A 40 9.11 1.92 0.39
CA THR A 40 9.57 3.26 0.79
C THR A 40 8.54 3.99 1.67
N ALA A 41 7.25 3.87 1.35
CA ALA A 41 6.19 4.49 2.13
C ALA A 41 6.06 3.85 3.53
N GLU A 42 6.20 2.52 3.62
CA GLU A 42 6.22 1.78 4.88
C GLU A 42 7.44 2.13 5.73
N ASN A 43 8.63 2.17 5.13
CA ASN A 43 9.86 2.54 5.82
C ASN A 43 9.83 3.99 6.32
N ARG A 44 9.29 4.92 5.52
CA ARG A 44 9.07 6.32 5.95
C ARG A 44 8.11 6.40 7.14
N LYS A 45 7.01 5.65 7.13
CA LYS A 45 6.08 5.57 8.26
C LYS A 45 6.80 5.02 9.49
N ALA A 46 7.51 3.91 9.37
CA ALA A 46 8.27 3.28 10.46
C ALA A 46 9.34 4.20 11.06
N THR A 47 10.04 4.95 10.22
CA THR A 47 11.13 5.85 10.65
C THR A 47 10.59 7.17 11.24
N SER A 48 9.41 7.63 10.81
CA SER A 48 8.81 8.86 11.33
C SER A 48 8.42 8.78 12.80
N MET A 49 8.64 9.87 13.55
CA MET A 49 8.20 9.98 14.96
C MET A 49 6.69 9.76 15.11
N ALA A 50 5.90 10.24 14.13
CA ALA A 50 4.47 10.04 14.08
C ALA A 50 4.09 8.55 13.92
N GLY A 51 4.77 7.82 13.04
CA GLY A 51 4.53 6.38 12.86
C GLY A 51 5.02 5.54 14.05
N ARG A 52 6.15 5.90 14.67
CA ARG A 52 6.59 5.27 15.93
C ARG A 52 5.59 5.50 17.06
N ASN A 53 5.05 6.72 17.18
CA ASN A 53 4.04 7.04 18.19
C ASN A 53 2.70 6.34 17.90
N ALA A 54 2.28 6.24 16.64
CA ALA A 54 1.09 5.49 16.23
C ALA A 54 1.23 3.99 16.52
N ALA A 55 2.40 3.40 16.23
CA ALA A 55 2.68 1.99 16.56
C ALA A 55 2.69 1.74 18.07
N ARG A 56 3.21 2.70 18.87
CA ARG A 56 3.15 2.65 20.34
C ARG A 56 1.72 2.72 20.85
N ARG A 57 0.89 3.61 20.29
CA ARG A 57 -0.53 3.73 20.65
C ARG A 57 -1.30 2.47 20.29
N ALA A 58 -1.09 1.90 19.11
CA ALA A 58 -1.74 0.66 18.69
C ALA A 58 -1.44 -0.52 19.64
N ARG A 59 -0.20 -0.62 20.14
CA ARG A 59 0.19 -1.60 21.17
C ARG A 59 -0.46 -1.32 22.53
N GLN A 60 -0.65 -0.04 22.88
CA GLN A 60 -1.25 0.36 24.15
C GLN A 60 -2.78 0.21 24.16
N SER A 61 -3.44 0.42 23.02
CA SER A 61 -4.89 0.24 22.87
C SER A 61 -5.32 -1.22 22.74
N GLY A 62 -4.41 -2.13 22.37
CA GLY A 62 -4.69 -3.57 22.30
C GLY A 62 -4.42 -4.36 23.59
N GLY A 63 -4.09 -3.68 24.69
CA GLY A 63 -3.70 -4.31 25.96
C GLY A 63 -4.46 -3.78 27.19
N HIS A 64 -5.67 -3.24 27.02
CA HIS A 64 -6.48 -2.72 28.13
C HIS A 64 -7.74 -3.56 28.42
N ASP A 65 -7.66 -4.87 28.26
CA ASP A 65 -8.72 -5.77 28.74
C ASP A 65 -8.07 -6.96 29.41
N ASP A 66 -7.52 -6.74 30.61
CA ASP A 66 -7.27 -7.77 31.62
C ASP A 66 -7.01 -7.10 32.99
N GLY A 67 -8.03 -7.14 33.85
CA GLY A 67 -7.83 -7.33 35.30
C GLY A 67 -7.70 -6.09 36.19
N ALA A 68 -8.68 -5.18 36.17
CA ALA A 68 -8.93 -4.30 37.31
C ALA A 68 -9.80 -5.03 38.35
N GLU A 69 -9.19 -5.81 39.24
CA GLU A 69 -9.85 -6.25 40.48
C GLU A 69 -8.81 -6.45 41.60
N GLY A 70 -8.87 -5.60 42.62
CA GLY A 70 -7.92 -5.61 43.74
C GLY A 70 -7.91 -4.29 44.49
N ALA A 71 -8.96 -4.08 45.29
CA ALA A 71 -9.29 -2.86 46.01
C ALA A 71 -8.25 -2.42 47.08
N ALA A 72 -8.08 -1.09 47.12
CA ALA A 72 -7.83 -0.17 48.25
C ALA A 72 -6.66 -0.38 49.26
N PRO A 73 -5.96 0.72 49.64
CA PRO A 73 -5.00 0.74 50.74
C PRO A 73 -5.66 1.19 52.06
N GLU A 74 -5.56 0.38 53.11
CA GLU A 74 -5.83 0.83 54.49
C GLU A 74 -4.88 0.17 55.48
N GLY A 75 -4.35 0.96 56.41
CA GLY A 75 -3.81 0.45 57.67
C GLY A 75 -2.41 0.93 58.05
N ALA A 76 -2.33 2.17 58.55
CA ALA A 76 -1.30 2.55 59.52
C ALA A 76 -1.50 1.73 60.82
N GLY A 77 -0.42 1.21 61.39
CA GLY A 77 -0.49 0.50 62.68
C GLY A 77 0.91 0.30 63.28
N GLN A 78 1.21 1.08 64.31
CA GLN A 78 2.39 0.97 65.17
C GLN A 78 2.36 -0.32 66.01
N GLY A 79 3.55 -0.80 66.38
CA GLY A 79 3.77 -1.87 67.35
C GLY A 79 5.24 -2.23 67.46
#